data_AF-A0A226EW61-F1
#
_entry.id   AF-A0A226EW61-F1
#
_cell.length_a   1.000
_cell.length_b   1.000
_cell.length_c   1.000
_cell.angle_alpha   90.00
_cell.angle_beta   90.00
_cell.angle_gamma   90.00
#
_symmetry.space_group_name_H-M   'P 1'
#
loop_
_entity.id
_entity.type
_entity.pdbx_description
1 polymer ?
#
loop_
_entity_poly.entity_id
_entity_poly.type
_entity_poly.pdbx_seq_one_letter_code
_entity_poly.pdbx_strand_id
1 'polypeptide(L)'
;MGSPEMYINRGSTINLTCVVEHSPEPPANILWTHNNQEINYDSPRGGVSVITEKGDVTVSYLLIQKARPSDTGRYSCAPTSANAQEIQVHVLNDLRGPAAMQHGGQLKLEYPLSAFLLSISVLVLGT
;
A
#
# COMPACT_ATOMS: atom_id res chain seq x y z
N MET A 1 11.84 -8.34 -3.04
CA MET A 1 10.71 -7.41 -2.76
C MET A 1 9.81 -7.44 -3.98
N GLY A 2 8.50 -7.61 -3.78
CA GLY A 2 7.52 -7.90 -4.84
C GLY A 2 7.08 -6.67 -5.64
N SER A 3 5.78 -6.34 -5.58
CA SER A 3 5.15 -5.18 -6.26
C SER A 3 5.99 -3.89 -6.16
N PRO A 4 6.08 -3.08 -7.24
CA PRO A 4 6.84 -1.83 -7.22
C PRO A 4 6.26 -0.79 -6.24
N GLU A 5 4.99 -0.95 -5.86
CA GLU A 5 4.28 -0.03 -4.99
C GLU A 5 3.54 -0.76 -3.85
N MET A 6 3.45 -0.09 -2.70
CA MET A 6 2.68 -0.50 -1.53
C MET A 6 1.86 0.68 -0.99
N TYR A 7 0.59 0.45 -0.66
CA TYR A 7 -0.31 1.44 -0.08
C TYR A 7 -0.72 0.99 1.31
N ILE A 8 -0.60 1.87 2.31
CA ILE A 8 -0.88 1.56 3.70
C ILE A 8 -1.62 2.72 4.39
N ASN A 9 -2.55 2.42 5.29
CA ASN A 9 -3.23 3.47 6.05
C ASN A 9 -2.33 4.03 7.15
N ARG A 10 -2.50 5.31 7.47
CA ARG A 10 -1.85 5.96 8.61
C ARG A 10 -2.12 5.17 9.91
N GLY A 11 -1.13 5.14 10.78
CA GLY A 11 -1.19 4.40 12.05
C GLY A 11 -0.91 2.89 11.93
N SER A 12 -0.93 2.32 10.72
CA SER A 12 -0.58 0.90 10.49
C SER A 12 0.92 0.64 10.66
N THR A 13 1.35 -0.62 10.49
CA THR A 13 2.77 -1.01 10.49
C THR A 13 3.22 -1.30 9.07
N ILE A 14 4.24 -0.57 8.59
CA ILE A 14 4.95 -0.92 7.35
C ILE A 14 5.87 -2.10 7.68
N ASN A 15 5.76 -3.18 6.91
CA ASN A 15 6.61 -4.36 7.00
C ASN A 15 7.18 -4.64 5.60
N LEU A 16 8.43 -4.27 5.39
CA LEU A 16 9.14 -4.55 4.14
C LEU A 16 10.07 -5.75 4.34
N THR A 17 9.92 -6.74 3.47
CA THR A 17 10.74 -7.96 3.49
C THR A 17 11.68 -7.97 2.29
N CYS A 18 12.97 -7.97 2.57
CA CYS A 18 14.04 -8.17 1.61
C CYS A 18 14.54 -9.61 1.74
N VAL A 19 14.42 -10.40 0.67
CA VAL A 19 14.85 -11.80 0.62
C VAL A 19 16.04 -11.88 -0.33
N VAL A 20 17.16 -12.40 0.14
CA VAL A 20 18.39 -12.63 -0.62
C VAL A 20 18.58 -14.13 -0.76
N GLU A 21 18.39 -14.62 -1.98
CA GLU A 21 18.54 -16.03 -2.36
C GLU A 21 19.71 -16.18 -3.34
N HIS A 22 20.19 -17.41 -3.53
CA HIS A 22 21.21 -17.76 -4.53
C HIS A 22 22.54 -16.99 -4.38
N SER A 23 22.82 -16.46 -3.18
CA SER A 23 24.10 -15.82 -2.87
C SER A 23 25.13 -16.89 -2.49
N PRO A 24 26.33 -16.94 -3.11
CA PRO A 24 27.37 -17.92 -2.77
C PRO A 24 27.78 -17.87 -1.30
N GLU A 25 27.71 -16.69 -0.70
CA GLU A 25 27.90 -16.45 0.72
C GLU A 25 26.76 -15.54 1.25
N PRO A 26 26.25 -15.75 2.47
CA PRO A 26 25.27 -14.84 3.07
C PRO A 26 25.84 -13.41 3.18
N PRO A 27 25.05 -12.36 2.89
CA PRO A 27 25.53 -10.99 3.00
C PRO A 27 25.97 -10.65 4.42
N ALA A 28 27.08 -9.93 4.55
CA ALA A 28 27.58 -9.44 5.83
C ALA A 28 26.57 -8.46 6.46
N ASN A 29 25.95 -7.63 5.62
CA ASN A 29 24.97 -6.61 6.01
C ASN A 29 23.91 -6.41 4.90
N ILE A 30 22.72 -5.93 5.30
CA ILE A 30 21.68 -5.42 4.40
C ILE A 30 21.35 -3.99 4.86
N LEU A 31 21.66 -3.01 4.00
CA LEU A 31 21.42 -1.60 4.27
C LEU A 31 20.01 -1.23 3.83
N TRP A 32 19.25 -0.60 4.72
CA TRP A 32 17.96 -0.02 4.39
C TRP A 32 18.06 1.50 4.24
N THR A 33 17.51 2.03 3.15
CA THR A 33 17.41 3.48 2.94
C THR A 33 15.98 3.92 2.66
N HIS A 34 15.65 5.13 3.08
CA HIS A 34 14.42 5.85 2.74
C HIS A 34 14.81 7.14 2.02
N ASN A 35 14.31 7.32 0.79
CA ASN A 35 14.64 8.46 -0.06
C ASN A 35 16.17 8.73 -0.15
N ASN A 36 16.94 7.65 -0.31
CA ASN A 36 18.41 7.65 -0.44
C ASN A 36 19.17 8.03 0.82
N GLN A 37 18.49 8.09 1.96
CA GLN A 37 19.11 8.31 3.26
C GLN A 37 19.01 7.03 4.07
N GLU A 38 20.09 6.66 4.74
CA GLU A 38 20.09 5.54 5.66
C GLU A 38 19.04 5.75 6.76
N ILE A 39 18.27 4.71 7.04
CA ILE A 39 17.22 4.77 8.05
C ILE A 39 17.86 4.75 9.43
N ASN A 40 17.59 5.79 10.22
CA ASN A 40 18.01 5.84 11.61
C ASN A 40 17.07 5.00 12.50
N TYR A 41 17.52 3.83 12.92
CA TYR A 41 16.77 2.91 13.79
C TYR A 41 16.60 3.44 15.22
N ASP A 42 17.52 4.31 15.69
CA ASP A 42 17.50 4.95 17.01
C ASP A 42 16.80 6.32 16.99
N SER A 43 16.02 6.60 15.95
CA SER A 43 15.35 7.90 15.81
C SER A 43 14.42 8.20 17.01
N PRO A 44 14.30 9.47 17.43
CA PRO A 44 13.36 9.88 18.50
C PRO A 44 11.89 9.54 18.21
N ARG A 45 11.55 9.20 16.95
CA ARG A 45 10.19 8.81 16.57
C ARG A 45 9.78 7.48 17.22
N GLY A 46 10.74 6.60 17.50
CA GLY A 46 10.53 5.23 17.97
C GLY A 46 9.82 4.32 16.96
N GLY A 47 9.76 3.02 17.27
CA GLY A 47 9.03 2.04 16.45
C GLY A 47 9.60 1.86 15.04
N VAL A 48 10.92 1.97 14.89
CA VAL A 48 11.66 1.55 13.70
C VAL A 48 12.59 0.43 14.14
N SER A 49 12.55 -0.70 13.46
CA SER A 49 13.45 -1.82 13.78
C SER A 49 13.79 -2.61 12.52
N VAL A 50 15.01 -3.15 12.49
CA VAL A 50 15.45 -4.10 11.47
C VAL A 50 15.75 -5.43 12.12
N ILE A 51 15.24 -6.50 11.52
CA ILE A 51 15.53 -7.88 11.92
C ILE A 51 16.14 -8.57 10.72
N THR A 52 17.31 -9.17 10.87
CA THR A 52 17.97 -9.92 9.78
C THR A 52 18.24 -11.34 10.22
N GLU A 53 17.64 -12.28 9.53
CA GLU A 53 17.80 -13.72 9.71
C GLU A 53 18.77 -14.22 8.65
N LYS A 54 19.91 -14.77 9.09
CA LYS A 54 20.95 -15.31 8.21
C LYS A 54 20.84 -16.83 8.17
N GLY A 55 20.93 -17.39 6.97
CA GLY A 55 20.90 -18.82 6.67
C GLY A 55 21.18 -19.05 5.19
N ASP A 56 20.78 -20.20 4.64
CA ASP A 56 20.87 -20.50 3.19
C ASP A 56 20.14 -19.43 2.35
N VAL A 57 19.05 -18.90 2.90
CA VAL A 57 18.38 -17.69 2.44
C VAL A 57 18.50 -16.65 3.54
N THR A 58 18.92 -15.44 3.20
CA THR A 58 18.95 -14.34 4.16
C THR A 58 17.71 -13.48 4.00
N VAL A 59 17.00 -13.23 5.09
CA VAL A 59 15.77 -12.43 5.11
C VAL A 59 15.95 -11.25 6.05
N SER A 60 15.71 -10.04 5.55
CA SER A 60 15.72 -8.82 6.34
C SER A 60 14.33 -8.19 6.35
N TYR A 61 13.87 -7.83 7.54
CA TYR A 61 12.60 -7.18 7.79
C TYR A 61 12.85 -5.76 8.27
N LEU A 62 12.34 -4.76 7.55
CA LEU A 62 12.23 -3.40 8.04
C LEU A 62 10.80 -3.16 8.55
N LEU A 63 10.69 -2.87 9.84
CA LEU A 63 9.42 -2.62 10.52
C LEU A 63 9.35 -1.15 10.94
N ILE A 64 8.31 -0.45 10.48
CA ILE A 64 8.03 0.95 10.81
C ILE A 64 6.60 1.02 11.35
N GLN A 65 6.48 1.14 12.67
CA GLN A 65 5.20 1.21 13.38
C GLN A 65 4.57 2.60 13.26
N LYS A 66 3.24 2.68 13.47
CA LYS A 66 2.47 3.93 13.52
C LYS A 66 2.75 4.82 12.31
N ALA A 67 2.57 4.28 11.11
CA ALA A 67 2.88 4.92 9.84
C ALA A 67 2.35 6.36 9.78
N ARG A 68 3.20 7.30 9.36
CA ARG A 68 2.92 8.73 9.21
C ARG A 68 2.98 9.11 7.74
N PRO A 69 2.31 10.19 7.29
CA PRO A 69 2.46 10.67 5.91
C PRO A 69 3.92 10.88 5.48
N SER A 70 4.78 11.30 6.41
CA SER A 70 6.23 11.47 6.21
C SER A 70 6.99 10.17 5.94
N ASP A 71 6.42 9.01 6.27
CA ASP A 71 7.03 7.71 5.97
C ASP A 71 6.78 7.33 4.49
N THR A 72 5.93 8.06 3.75
CA THR A 72 5.81 7.90 2.28
C THR A 72 7.16 8.15 1.61
N GLY A 73 7.54 7.28 0.68
CA GLY A 73 8.80 7.43 -0.04
C GLY A 73 9.32 6.14 -0.65
N ARG A 74 10.50 6.27 -1.23
CA ARG A 74 11.22 5.16 -1.86
C ARG A 74 12.07 4.46 -0.82
N TYR A 75 11.76 3.20 -0.55
CA TYR A 75 12.53 2.34 0.33
C TYR A 75 13.43 1.44 -0.51
N SER A 76 14.69 1.31 -0.13
CA SER A 76 15.66 0.42 -0.77
C SER A 76 16.26 -0.54 0.23
N CYS A 77 16.38 -1.82 -0.12
CA CYS A 77 17.26 -2.76 0.57
C CYS A 77 18.48 -3.05 -0.31
N ALA A 78 19.67 -2.89 0.26
CA ALA A 78 20.94 -3.08 -0.42
C ALA A 78 21.81 -4.10 0.33
N PRO A 79 21.76 -5.40 -0.04
CA PRO A 79 22.69 -6.40 0.48
C PRO A 79 24.13 -6.15 -0.02
N THR A 80 25.13 -6.51 0.78
CA THR A 80 26.55 -6.37 0.35
C THR A 80 26.96 -7.30 -0.78
N SER A 81 26.20 -8.38 -1.03
CA SER A 81 26.53 -9.43 -2.00
C SER A 81 25.66 -9.42 -3.27
N ALA A 82 24.70 -8.51 -3.39
CA ALA A 82 23.77 -8.47 -4.53
C ALA A 82 23.29 -7.04 -4.84
N ASN A 83 22.53 -6.89 -5.92
CA ASN A 83 21.97 -5.60 -6.33
C ASN A 83 20.89 -5.13 -5.34
N ALA A 84 20.77 -3.81 -5.19
CA ALA A 84 19.71 -3.21 -4.39
C ALA A 84 18.34 -3.38 -5.04
N GLN A 85 17.30 -3.54 -4.21
CA GLN A 85 15.91 -3.60 -4.64
C GLN A 85 15.11 -2.50 -3.95
N GLU A 86 14.16 -1.92 -4.69
CA GLU A 86 13.38 -0.79 -4.23
C GLU A 86 11.87 -1.03 -4.29
N ILE A 87 11.15 -0.30 -3.44
CA ILE A 87 9.69 -0.21 -3.43
C ILE A 87 9.26 1.21 -3.08
N GLN A 88 8.19 1.68 -3.73
CA GLN A 88 7.53 2.93 -3.37
C GLN A 88 6.41 2.66 -2.36
N VAL A 89 6.48 3.29 -1.19
CA VAL A 89 5.43 3.18 -0.15
C VAL A 89 4.61 4.46 -0.09
N HIS A 90 3.29 4.31 -0.03
CA HIS A 90 2.32 5.39 0.08
C HIS A 90 1.51 5.26 1.37
N VAL A 91 1.65 6.23 2.28
CA VAL A 91 0.83 6.28 3.50
C VAL A 91 -0.41 7.14 3.26
N LEU A 92 -1.57 6.49 3.27
CA LEU A 92 -2.88 7.10 3.04
C LEU A 92 -3.39 7.77 4.32
N ASN A 93 -3.92 8.99 4.19
CA ASN A 93 -4.66 9.63 5.26
C ASN A 93 -6.07 9.04 5.33
N ASP A 94 -6.52 8.70 6.55
CA ASP A 94 -7.73 7.93 6.86
C ASP A 94 -9.06 8.60 6.48
N LEU A 95 -9.06 9.63 5.65
CA LEU A 95 -10.27 10.38 5.25
C LEU A 95 -11.04 9.74 4.10
N ARG A 96 -10.50 8.71 3.43
CA ARG A 96 -11.20 7.83 2.49
C ARG A 96 -10.30 6.64 2.17
N GLY A 97 -10.62 5.46 2.69
CA GLY A 97 -9.98 4.22 2.26
C GLY A 97 -10.18 3.96 0.76
N PRO A 98 -9.53 2.92 0.18
CA PRO A 98 -9.65 2.55 -1.23
C PRO A 98 -11.07 2.12 -1.70
N ALA A 99 -12.10 2.33 -0.88
CA ALA A 99 -13.50 2.02 -1.17
C ALA A 99 -14.31 3.16 -1.81
N ALA A 100 -13.69 4.29 -2.19
CA ALA A 100 -14.42 5.39 -2.84
C ALA A 100 -14.41 5.33 -4.38
N MET A 101 -13.79 4.33 -5.00
CA MET A 101 -13.75 4.15 -6.45
C MET A 101 -14.43 2.86 -6.92
N GLN A 102 -15.66 2.59 -6.46
CA GLN A 102 -16.64 1.80 -7.23
C GLN A 102 -18.06 2.28 -6.91
N HIS A 103 -18.41 3.51 -7.30
CA HIS A 103 -19.81 3.81 -7.64
C HIS A 103 -20.03 3.41 -9.11
N GLY A 104 -20.05 2.10 -9.35
CA GLY A 104 -20.58 1.52 -10.57
C GLY A 104 -22.09 1.31 -10.42
N GLY A 105 -22.87 2.27 -10.90
CA GLY A 105 -24.26 2.07 -11.34
C GLY A 105 -25.28 1.55 -10.32
N GLN A 106 -25.81 2.43 -9.47
CA GLN A 106 -27.25 2.33 -9.15
C GLN A 106 -27.97 3.39 -9.98
N LEU A 107 -28.52 2.99 -11.12
CA LEU A 107 -29.60 3.72 -11.75
C LEU A 107 -30.73 3.80 -10.71
N LYS A 108 -30.83 4.91 -9.99
CA LYS A 108 -32.09 5.30 -9.38
C LYS A 108 -33.04 5.56 -10.54
N LEU A 109 -33.81 4.53 -10.89
CA LEU A 109 -34.99 4.70 -11.71
C LEU A 109 -36.04 5.40 -10.82
N GLU A 110 -35.82 6.69 -10.59
CA GLU A 110 -36.89 7.58 -10.15
C GLU A 110 -37.90 7.58 -11.28
N TYR A 111 -38.91 6.71 -11.20
CA TYR A 111 -40.05 6.77 -12.08
C TYR A 111 -40.72 8.12 -11.83
N PRO A 112 -40.62 9.11 -12.75
CA PRO A 112 -41.30 10.36 -12.54
C PRO A 112 -42.81 10.07 -12.60
N LEU A 113 -43.60 10.76 -11.76
CA LEU A 113 -45.07 10.67 -11.78
C LEU A 113 -45.67 10.88 -13.20
N SER A 114 -44.91 11.50 -14.12
CA SER A 114 -45.26 11.60 -15.54
C SER A 114 -45.42 10.25 -16.26
N ALA A 115 -44.68 9.20 -15.86
CA ALA A 115 -44.80 7.87 -16.44
C ALA A 115 -46.15 7.20 -16.06
N PHE A 116 -46.69 7.52 -14.89
CA PHE A 116 -48.03 7.07 -14.45
C PHE A 116 -49.16 7.80 -15.20
N LEU A 117 -48.96 9.07 -15.55
CA LEU A 117 -49.95 9.83 -16.32
C LEU A 117 -50.01 9.36 -17.78
N LEU A 118 -48.88 8.95 -18.36
CA LEU A 118 -48.82 8.41 -19.72
C LEU A 118 -49.49 7.02 -19.86
N SER A 119 -49.47 6.18 -18.83
CA SER A 119 -50.17 4.89 -18.88
C SER A 119 -51.69 5.04 -18.75
N ILE A 120 -52.17 6.00 -17.95
CA ILE A 120 -53.60 6.27 -17.78
C ILE A 120 -54.22 6.89 -19.03
N SER A 121 -53.52 7.81 -19.71
CA SER A 121 -54.05 8.45 -20.93
C SER A 121 -54.25 7.46 -22.08
N VAL A 122 -53.37 6.45 -22.22
CA VAL A 122 -53.51 5.40 -23.25
C VAL A 122 -54.72 4.50 -22.98
N LEU A 123 -55.08 4.25 -21.72
CA LEU A 123 -56.27 3.46 -21.36
C LEU A 123 -57.59 4.19 -21.65
N VAL A 124 -57.63 5.52 -21.49
CA VAL A 124 -58.86 6.32 -21.70
C VAL A 124 -59.14 6.60 -23.18
N LEU A 125 -58.11 6.64 -24.03
CA LEU A 125 -58.26 6.83 -25.48
C LEU A 125 -58.56 5.52 -26.25
N GLY A 126 -58.62 4.38 -25.55
CA GLY A 126 -58.80 3.04 -26.13
C GLY A 126 -60.19 2.42 -25.97
N THR A 127 -61.22 3.20 -25.63
CA THR A 127 -62.63 2.76 -25.60
C THR A 127 -63.48 3.50 -26.61
#